data_AF-A0A960EA33-F1
#
_entry.id   AF-A0A960EA33-F1
#
_cell.length_a   1.000
_cell.length_b   1.000
_cell.length_c   1.000
_cell.angle_alpha   90.00
_cell.angle_beta   90.00
_cell.angle_gamma   90.00
#
_symmetry.space_group_name_H-M   'P 1'
#
loop_
_entity.id
_entity.type
_entity.pdbx_description
1 polymer ?
#
loop_
_entity_poly.entity_id
_entity_poly.type
_entity_poly.pdbx_seq_one_letter_code
_entity_poly.pdbx_strand_id
1 'polypeptide(L)' 'MKLYPEQALWNEVAYLAYHLHWDLDRLLDLQHPDRIRLINMVAAMNDRAWEMARHGE' A
#
# COMPACT_ATOMS: atom_id res chain seq x y z
N MET A 1 -14.97 17.81 -12.14
CA MET A 1 -14.53 16.44 -11.77
C MET A 1 -13.00 16.46 -11.80
N LYS A 2 -12.31 16.29 -10.66
CA LYS A 2 -10.84 16.15 -10.65
C LYS A 2 -10.53 14.68 -10.94
N LEU A 3 -9.82 14.40 -12.02
CA LEU A 3 -9.33 13.06 -12.31
C LEU A 3 -8.28 12.68 -11.26
N TYR A 4 -8.34 11.44 -10.78
CA TYR A 4 -7.30 10.92 -9.90
C TYR A 4 -5.99 10.84 -10.72
N PRO A 5 -4.86 11.36 -10.22
CA PRO A 5 -3.61 11.31 -10.97
C PRO A 5 -3.21 9.86 -11.23
N GLU A 6 -2.99 9.50 -12.49
CA GLU A 6 -2.60 8.15 -12.90
C GLU A 6 -1.35 7.66 -12.15
N GLN A 7 -0.35 8.54 -12.00
CA GLN A 7 0.87 8.22 -11.27
C GLN A 7 0.60 7.87 -9.80
N ALA A 8 -0.37 8.54 -9.16
CA ALA A 8 -0.73 8.24 -7.77
C ALA A 8 -1.33 6.83 -7.67
N LEU A 9 -2.22 6.44 -8.61
CA LEU A 9 -2.78 5.10 -8.66
C LEU A 9 -1.70 4.03 -8.84
N TRP A 10 -0.76 4.23 -9.77
CA TRP A 10 0.33 3.28 -9.99
C TRP A 10 1.21 3.12 -8.74
N ASN A 11 1.52 4.21 -8.05
CA ASN A 11 2.32 4.14 -6.82
C ASN A 11 1.60 3.35 -5.72
N GLU A 12 0.29 3.59 -5.54
CA GLU A 12 -0.56 2.87 -4.58
C GLU A 12 -0.61 1.37 -4.86
N VAL A 13 -0.84 1.01 -6.12
CA VAL A 13 -0.93 -0.38 -6.57
C VAL A 13 0.41 -1.08 -6.44
N ALA A 14 1.51 -0.45 -6.87
CA ALA A 14 2.86 -1.01 -6.75
C ALA A 14 3.26 -1.23 -5.29
N TYR A 15 2.93 -0.29 -4.40
CA TYR A 15 3.18 -0.42 -2.96
C TYR A 15 2.47 -1.64 -2.38
N LEU A 16 1.18 -1.81 -2.67
CA LEU A 16 0.40 -2.95 -2.18
C LEU A 16 0.86 -4.27 -2.82
N ALA A 17 1.15 -4.29 -4.11
CA ALA A 17 1.66 -5.48 -4.80
C ALA A 17 2.98 -5.96 -4.18
N TYR A 18 3.89 -5.02 -3.87
CA TYR A 18 5.18 -5.33 -3.26
C TYR A 18 5.03 -5.94 -1.86
N HIS A 19 4.13 -5.42 -1.03
CA HIS A 19 3.99 -5.86 0.36
C HIS A 19 3.01 -7.02 0.57
N LEU A 20 1.98 -7.14 -0.26
CA LEU A 20 0.94 -8.17 -0.12
C LEU A 20 1.13 -9.34 -1.09
N HIS A 21 1.98 -9.16 -2.11
CA HIS A 21 2.19 -10.13 -3.20
C HIS A 21 0.89 -10.55 -3.91
N TRP A 22 -0.11 -9.66 -3.90
CA TRP A 22 -1.34 -9.84 -4.66
C TRP A 22 -1.12 -9.47 -6.13
N ASP A 23 -1.90 -10.10 -7.00
CA ASP A 23 -1.92 -9.79 -8.42
C ASP A 23 -2.52 -8.41 -8.72
N LEU A 24 -2.21 -7.89 -9.91
CA LEU A 24 -2.63 -6.56 -10.33
C LEU A 24 -4.16 -6.45 -10.45
N ASP A 25 -4.83 -7.47 -10.98
CA ASP A 25 -6.28 -7.44 -11.22
C ASP A 25 -7.04 -7.28 -9.91
N ARG A 26 -6.65 -8.04 -8.88
CA ARG A 26 -7.21 -7.94 -7.53
C ARG A 26 -7.02 -6.56 -6.91
N LEU A 27 -5.88 -5.91 -7.14
CA LEU A 27 -5.59 -4.58 -6.60
C LEU A 27 -6.36 -3.47 -7.32
N LEU A 28 -6.58 -3.62 -8.63
CA LEU A 28 -7.36 -2.67 -9.43
C LEU A 28 -8.87 -2.76 -9.13
N ASP A 29 -9.36 -3.90 -8.65
CA ASP A 29 -10.76 -4.09 -8.24
C ASP A 29 -11.08 -3.43 -6.88
N LEU A 30 -10.06 -3.02 -6.11
CA LEU A 30 -10.26 -2.33 -4.84
C LEU A 30 -10.90 -0.96 -5.05
N GLN A 31 -11.97 -0.70 -4.28
CA GLN A 31 -12.50 0.64 -4.15
C GLN A 31 -11.43 1.58 -3.58
N HIS A 32 -11.40 2.82 -4.08
CA HIS A 32 -10.42 3.82 -3.66
C HIS A 32 -10.25 3.96 -2.13
N PRO A 33 -11.33 4.05 -1.31
CA PRO A 33 -11.17 4.14 0.15
C PRO A 33 -10.56 2.88 0.77
N ASP A 34 -10.86 1.69 0.25
CA ASP A 34 -10.29 0.44 0.75
C ASP A 34 -8.80 0.35 0.44
N ARG A 35 -8.41 0.78 -0.76
CA ARG A 35 -7.00 0.86 -1.16
C ARG A 35 -6.21 1.80 -0.24
N ILE A 36 -6.72 3.01 0.03
CA ILE A 36 -6.11 3.96 0.97
C ILE A 36 -5.97 3.32 2.37
N ARG A 37 -7.02 2.65 2.85
CA ARG A 37 -7.00 2.00 4.16
C ARG A 37 -5.92 0.92 4.24
N LEU A 38 -5.80 0.08 3.22
CA LEU A 38 -4.78 -0.96 3.16
C LEU A 38 -3.37 -0.39 3.16
N ILE A 39 -3.12 0.67 2.38
CA ILE A 39 -1.82 1.36 2.35
C ILE A 39 -1.42 1.82 3.75
N ASN A 40 -2.33 2.50 4.45
CA ASN A 40 -2.06 2.98 5.80
C ASN A 40 -1.77 1.84 6.78
N MET A 41 -2.49 0.73 6.67
CA MET A 41 -2.28 -0.44 7.54
C MET A 41 -0.92 -1.10 7.28
N VAL A 42 -0.57 -1.31 6.01
CA VAL A 42 0.71 -1.91 5.60
C VAL A 42 1.88 -1.02 6.02
N ALA A 43 1.78 0.29 5.80
CA ALA A 43 2.79 1.26 6.23
C ALA A 43 3.03 1.18 7.75
N ALA A 44 1.97 1.21 8.55
CA ALA A 44 2.07 1.11 10.01
C ALA A 44 2.62 -0.25 10.50
N MET A 45 2.42 -1.34 9.76
CA MET A 45 3.04 -2.63 10.07
C MET A 45 4.54 -2.61 9.74
N ASN A 46 4.91 -2.08 8.58
CA ASN A 46 6.29 -1.96 8.14
C ASN A 46 7.10 -1.06 9.09
N ASP A 47 6.56 0.09 9.49
CA ASP A 47 7.23 1.01 10.42
C ASP A 47 7.54 0.34 11.76
N ARG A 48 6.56 -0.38 12.33
CA ARG A 48 6.77 -1.15 13.57
C ARG A 48 7.80 -2.26 13.40
N ALA A 49 7.79 -2.96 12.26
CA ALA A 49 8.79 -3.99 11.97
C ALA A 49 10.21 -3.39 11.91
N TRP A 50 10.36 -2.22 11.30
CA TRP A 50 11.63 -1.50 11.25
C TRP A 50 12.08 -0.98 12.63
N GLU A 51 11.16 -0.49 13.46
CA GLU A 51 11.47 -0.12 14.84
C GLU A 51 12.03 -1.31 15.62
N MET A 52 11.36 -2.46 15.54
CA MET A 52 11.83 -3.69 16.18
C MET A 52 13.21 -4.12 15.66
N ALA A 53 13.43 -4.06 14.33
CA ALA A 53 14.72 -4.40 13.74
C ALA A 53 15.86 -3.46 14.17
N ARG A 54 15.58 -2.16 14.34
CA ARG A 54 16.56 -1.16 14.80
C ARG A 54 16.89 -1.26 16.29
N HIS A 55 15.97 -1.78 17.10
CA HIS A 55 16.14 -1.91 18.55
C HIS A 55 16.57 -3.32 19.00
N GLY A 56 16.68 -4.27 18.08
CA GLY A 56 17.12 -5.65 18.33
C GLY A 56 18.63 -5.88 18.25
N GLU A 57 19.45 -4.88 18.58
CA GLU A 57 20.91 -4.99 18.73
C GLU A 57 21.33 -5.05 20.20
#